data_AF-A0A7V2IMK0-F1
#
_entry.id   AF-A0A7V2IMK0-F1
#
_cell.length_a   1.000
_cell.length_b   1.000
_cell.length_c   1.000
_cell.angle_alpha   90.00
_cell.angle_beta   90.00
_cell.angle_gamma   90.00
#
_symmetry.space_group_name_H-M   'P 1'
#
loop_
_entity.id
_entity.type
_entity.pdbx_description
1 polymer ?
#
loop_
_entity_poly.entity_id
_entity_poly.type
_entity_poly.pdbx_seq_one_letter_code
_entity_poly.pdbx_strand_id
1 'polypeptide(L)'
;MSRGWLMWCVVLCCGGCDSLRLAPSEAMKGNAWMHHRTTQLAADAAQDAEAGWPLEGLTALAAMQSGAFVTDYGLPRELPAATTAEEVLAGSAHALATTATTEARQRPDAWETADAVLELGIGIAGVLGGAWGLRIGQLLRRAREKSRALEEIVAGNELFKRQNAAATEAFKQAQAGQSAATRRLVAELK
;
A
#
# COMPACT_ATOMS: atom_id res chain seq x y z
N MET A 1 -19.37 -18.62 -24.16
CA MET A 1 -18.57 -17.96 -23.09
C MET A 1 -19.49 -17.01 -22.34
N SER A 2 -19.85 -17.36 -21.11
CA SER A 2 -20.92 -16.69 -20.35
C SER A 2 -20.50 -15.30 -19.89
N ARG A 3 -21.47 -14.37 -19.87
CA ARG A 3 -21.33 -12.96 -19.46
C ARG A 3 -20.61 -12.75 -18.11
N GLY A 4 -20.56 -13.78 -17.27
CA GLY A 4 -19.84 -13.77 -15.99
C GLY A 4 -18.32 -13.62 -16.11
N TRP A 5 -17.69 -14.20 -17.15
CA TRP A 5 -16.23 -14.10 -17.33
C TRP A 5 -15.78 -12.69 -17.73
N LEU A 6 -16.57 -12.03 -18.59
CA LEU A 6 -16.30 -10.65 -19.00
C LEU A 6 -16.40 -9.69 -17.82
N MET A 7 -17.35 -9.94 -16.90
CA MET A 7 -17.55 -9.14 -15.69
C MET A 7 -16.37 -9.26 -14.71
N TRP A 8 -15.82 -10.47 -14.52
CA TRP A 8 -14.61 -10.67 -13.70
C TRP A 8 -13.37 -9.98 -14.28
N CYS A 9 -13.16 -10.04 -15.60
CA CYS A 9 -12.06 -9.32 -16.24
C CYS A 9 -12.20 -7.80 -16.13
N VAL A 10 -13.42 -7.26 -16.23
CA VAL A 10 -13.66 -5.81 -16.07
C VAL A 10 -13.44 -5.37 -14.62
N VAL A 11 -13.84 -6.16 -13.63
CA VAL A 11 -13.59 -5.84 -12.20
C VAL A 11 -12.09 -5.85 -11.88
N LEU A 12 -11.33 -6.80 -12.43
CA LEU A 12 -9.87 -6.89 -12.26
C LEU A 12 -9.10 -5.78 -13.00
N CYS A 13 -9.61 -5.28 -14.13
CA CYS A 13 -8.94 -4.24 -14.93
C CYS A 13 -9.36 -2.80 -14.60
N CYS A 14 -10.50 -2.57 -13.95
CA CYS A 14 -11.01 -1.23 -13.66
C CYS A 14 -10.79 -0.76 -12.22
N GLY A 15 -10.41 -1.64 -11.28
CA GLY A 15 -9.87 -1.24 -9.99
C GLY A 15 -8.37 -1.02 -10.13
N GLY A 16 -7.91 0.23 -10.26
CA GLY A 16 -6.48 0.54 -10.35
C GLY A 16 -5.66 -0.07 -9.20
N CYS A 17 -4.34 -0.19 -9.37
CA CYS A 17 -3.44 -0.82 -8.39
C CYS A 17 -3.47 -0.19 -6.98
N ASP A 18 -3.99 1.03 -6.82
CA ASP A 18 -4.22 1.67 -5.51
C ASP A 18 -5.33 1.00 -4.67
N SER A 19 -6.15 0.14 -5.27
CA SER A 19 -7.29 -0.52 -4.63
C SER A 19 -7.01 -1.97 -4.18
N LEU A 20 -5.86 -2.55 -4.56
CA LEU A 20 -5.42 -3.88 -4.12
C LEU A 20 -4.65 -3.77 -2.79
N ARG A 21 -5.30 -3.23 -1.77
CA ARG A 21 -4.76 -3.26 -0.40
C ARG A 21 -5.32 -4.49 0.30
N LEU A 22 -4.43 -5.36 0.81
CA LEU A 22 -4.87 -6.50 1.64
C LEU A 22 -5.73 -5.99 2.81
N ALA A 23 -6.77 -6.73 3.18
CA ALA A 23 -7.57 -6.34 4.32
C ALA A 23 -6.70 -6.29 5.60
N PRO A 24 -6.93 -5.35 6.52
CA PRO A 24 -6.24 -5.33 7.81
C PRO A 24 -6.57 -6.60 8.61
N SER A 25 -5.59 -7.08 9.37
CA SER A 25 -5.79 -8.22 10.28
C SER A 25 -6.67 -7.84 11.47
N GLU A 26 -7.16 -8.83 12.22
CA GLU A 26 -7.93 -8.57 13.44
C GLU A 26 -7.11 -7.82 14.50
N ALA A 27 -5.81 -8.10 14.62
CA ALA A 27 -4.94 -7.35 15.53
C ALA A 27 -4.80 -5.89 15.10
N MET A 28 -4.69 -5.61 13.80
CA MET A 28 -4.63 -4.24 13.28
C MET A 28 -5.93 -3.48 13.53
N LYS A 29 -7.10 -4.11 13.29
CA LYS A 29 -8.41 -3.52 13.60
C LYS A 29 -8.57 -3.26 15.10
N GLY A 30 -8.20 -4.24 15.91
CA GLY A 30 -8.21 -4.13 17.37
C GLY A 30 -7.32 -2.98 17.85
N ASN A 31 -6.12 -2.84 17.30
CA ASN A 31 -5.21 -1.75 17.64
C ASN A 31 -5.72 -0.38 17.18
N ALA A 32 -6.32 -0.27 15.99
CA ALA A 32 -6.92 0.98 15.53
C ALA A 32 -8.06 1.43 16.46
N TRP A 33 -8.93 0.48 16.84
CA TRP A 33 -10.00 0.74 17.81
C TRP A 33 -9.45 1.12 19.19
N MET A 34 -8.46 0.37 19.71
CA MET A 34 -7.81 0.66 20.99
C MET A 34 -7.18 2.04 20.99
N HIS A 35 -6.44 2.39 19.93
CA HIS A 35 -5.82 3.70 19.78
C HIS A 35 -6.87 4.81 19.82
N HIS A 36 -7.99 4.66 19.11
CA HIS A 36 -9.07 5.63 19.18
C HIS A 36 -9.61 5.81 20.61
N ARG A 37 -9.87 4.71 21.32
CA ARG A 37 -10.30 4.75 22.72
C ARG A 37 -9.26 5.38 23.64
N THR A 38 -7.98 5.07 23.47
CA THR A 38 -6.88 5.72 24.20
C THR A 38 -6.90 7.23 24.00
N THR A 39 -7.05 7.69 22.76
CA THR A 39 -7.06 9.13 22.46
C THR A 39 -8.30 9.83 23.01
N GLN A 40 -9.45 9.17 23.02
CA GLN A 40 -10.68 9.71 23.64
C GLN A 40 -10.50 9.86 25.15
N LEU A 41 -10.05 8.79 25.83
CA LEU A 41 -9.81 8.82 27.27
C LEU A 41 -8.72 9.83 27.66
N ALA A 42 -7.70 10.03 26.81
CA ALA A 42 -6.69 11.05 27.02
C ALA A 42 -7.25 12.48 26.84
N ALA A 43 -8.21 12.68 25.93
CA ALA A 43 -8.89 13.95 25.78
C ALA A 43 -9.78 14.25 26.99
N ASP A 44 -10.57 13.28 27.42
CA ASP A 44 -11.42 13.36 28.61
C ASP A 44 -10.56 13.66 29.86
N ALA A 45 -9.48 12.90 30.06
CA ALA A 45 -8.59 13.10 31.20
C ALA A 45 -7.87 14.47 31.18
N ALA A 46 -7.49 14.98 30.00
CA ALA A 46 -6.88 16.30 29.88
C ALA A 46 -7.87 17.41 30.24
N GLN A 47 -9.13 17.26 29.84
CA GLN A 47 -10.21 18.19 30.16
C GLN A 47 -10.58 18.14 31.64
N ASP A 48 -10.75 16.93 32.21
CA ASP A 48 -11.07 16.73 33.62
C ASP A 48 -9.96 17.25 34.55
N ALA A 49 -8.71 17.23 34.09
CA ALA A 49 -7.57 17.77 34.81
C ALA A 49 -7.39 19.28 34.63
N GLU A 50 -8.25 19.96 33.87
CA GLU A 50 -8.09 21.37 33.48
C GLU A 50 -6.67 21.68 32.97
N ALA A 51 -6.13 20.76 32.15
CA ALA A 51 -4.74 20.84 31.71
C ALA A 51 -4.45 22.08 30.85
N GLY A 52 -5.49 22.70 30.32
CA GLY A 52 -5.44 23.92 29.55
C GLY A 52 -4.70 23.78 28.23
N TRP A 53 -4.43 24.92 27.63
CA TRP A 53 -3.71 24.98 26.37
C TRP A 53 -2.21 24.67 26.58
N PRO A 54 -1.56 23.88 25.68
CA PRO A 54 -2.08 23.31 24.43
C PRO A 54 -2.65 21.88 24.56
N LEU A 55 -2.56 21.27 25.74
CA LEU A 55 -2.73 19.83 25.89
C LEU A 55 -4.16 19.37 25.57
N GLU A 56 -5.17 20.08 26.06
CA GLU A 56 -6.58 19.78 25.75
C GLU A 56 -6.88 19.84 24.24
N GLY A 57 -6.30 20.81 23.54
CA GLY A 57 -6.50 20.96 22.09
C GLY A 57 -5.83 19.83 21.30
N LEU A 58 -4.63 19.42 21.70
CA LEU A 58 -3.89 18.35 21.04
C LEU A 58 -4.55 16.98 21.25
N THR A 59 -5.02 16.68 22.46
CA THR A 59 -5.69 15.40 22.75
C THR A 59 -7.05 15.31 22.07
N ALA A 60 -7.84 16.39 22.06
CA ALA A 60 -9.09 16.46 21.31
C ALA A 60 -8.89 16.26 19.80
N LEU A 61 -7.86 16.90 19.23
CA LEU A 61 -7.51 16.71 17.81
C LEU A 61 -7.08 15.27 17.53
N ALA A 62 -6.25 14.67 18.39
CA ALA A 62 -5.81 13.29 18.25
C ALA A 62 -7.01 12.31 18.28
N ALA A 63 -7.99 12.54 19.16
CA ALA A 63 -9.22 11.74 19.24
C ALA A 63 -10.07 11.84 17.97
N MET A 64 -10.18 13.03 17.39
CA MET A 64 -10.88 13.23 16.11
C MET A 64 -10.15 12.49 14.97
N GLN A 65 -8.84 12.67 14.85
CA GLN A 65 -8.03 12.09 13.77
C GLN A 65 -7.97 10.57 13.85
N SER A 66 -7.85 10.01 15.06
CA SER A 66 -7.78 8.56 15.26
C SER A 66 -9.04 7.82 14.81
N GLY A 67 -10.20 8.48 14.83
CA GLY A 67 -11.46 7.93 14.31
C GLY A 67 -11.41 7.57 12.82
N ALA A 68 -10.58 8.26 12.03
CA ALA A 68 -10.37 7.94 10.63
C ALA A 68 -9.71 6.56 10.44
N PHE A 69 -8.81 6.16 11.35
CA PHE A 69 -8.16 4.85 11.29
C PHE A 69 -9.15 3.71 11.55
N VAL A 70 -10.08 3.90 12.50
CA VAL A 70 -11.15 2.92 12.75
C VAL A 70 -12.08 2.81 11.54
N THR A 71 -12.37 3.93 10.88
CA THR A 71 -13.20 3.96 9.67
C THR A 71 -12.51 3.23 8.50
N ASP A 72 -11.21 3.45 8.30
CA ASP A 72 -10.42 2.79 7.26
C ASP A 72 -10.23 1.30 7.52
N TYR A 73 -9.90 0.91 8.76
CA TYR A 73 -9.59 -0.49 9.08
C TYR A 73 -10.84 -1.33 9.35
N GLY A 74 -11.93 -0.70 9.78
CA GLY A 74 -13.12 -1.36 10.30
C GLY A 74 -12.96 -1.84 11.75
N LEU A 75 -14.04 -2.40 12.29
CA LEU A 75 -14.07 -2.91 13.66
C LEU A 75 -13.53 -4.36 13.75
N PRO A 76 -12.83 -4.71 14.84
CA PRO A 76 -12.48 -6.10 15.12
C PRO A 76 -13.76 -6.90 15.45
N ARG A 77 -13.70 -8.21 15.30
CA ARG A 77 -14.82 -9.10 15.65
C ARG A 77 -15.18 -9.05 17.13
N GLU A 78 -14.16 -8.93 17.97
CA GLU A 78 -14.29 -8.76 19.42
C GLU A 78 -13.64 -7.43 19.80
N LEU A 79 -14.42 -6.57 20.47
CA LEU A 79 -13.92 -5.29 20.95
C LEU A 79 -13.08 -5.53 22.20
N PRO A 80 -11.79 -5.11 22.21
CA PRO A 80 -10.99 -5.13 23.44
C PRO A 80 -11.66 -4.30 24.55
N ALA A 81 -11.35 -4.56 25.82
CA ALA A 81 -11.82 -3.71 26.91
C ALA A 81 -11.09 -2.35 26.88
N ALA A 82 -11.84 -1.26 26.79
CA ALA A 82 -11.29 0.12 26.77
C ALA A 82 -12.33 1.15 27.23
N THR A 83 -13.09 0.80 28.26
CA THR A 83 -14.07 1.67 28.89
C THR A 83 -13.37 2.67 29.79
N THR A 84 -12.26 2.28 30.43
CA THR A 84 -11.49 3.13 31.35
C THR A 84 -10.02 3.23 30.97
N ALA A 85 -9.32 4.22 31.54
CA ALA A 85 -7.89 4.41 31.33
C ALA A 85 -7.09 3.21 31.84
N GLU A 86 -7.50 2.59 32.96
CA GLU A 86 -6.85 1.40 33.52
C GLU A 86 -6.96 0.20 32.59
N GLU A 87 -8.12 -0.01 31.97
CA GLU A 87 -8.31 -1.08 30.98
C GLU A 87 -7.41 -0.88 29.76
N VAL A 88 -7.27 0.37 29.30
CA VAL A 88 -6.41 0.73 28.17
C VAL A 88 -4.93 0.65 28.50
N LEU A 89 -4.54 1.02 29.71
CA LEU A 89 -3.14 0.99 30.15
C LEU A 89 -2.70 -0.41 30.62
N ALA A 90 -3.62 -1.37 30.71
CA ALA A 90 -3.30 -2.76 31.00
C ALA A 90 -2.33 -3.34 29.96
N GLY A 91 -1.53 -4.33 30.37
CA GLY A 91 -0.49 -4.94 29.51
C GLY A 91 -1.02 -5.55 28.20
N SER A 92 -2.32 -5.89 28.15
CA SER A 92 -2.99 -6.41 26.95
C SER A 92 -2.99 -5.42 25.78
N ALA A 93 -3.13 -4.12 26.03
CA ALA A 93 -3.12 -3.09 24.99
C ALA A 93 -1.74 -2.95 24.33
N HIS A 94 -0.68 -3.00 25.13
CA HIS A 94 0.70 -2.95 24.65
C HIS A 94 1.06 -4.18 23.81
N ALA A 95 0.61 -5.37 24.24
CA ALA A 95 0.77 -6.59 23.47
C ALA A 95 0.04 -6.51 22.12
N LEU A 96 -1.21 -6.03 22.11
CA LEU A 96 -1.98 -5.84 20.88
C LEU A 96 -1.30 -4.86 19.91
N ALA A 97 -0.83 -3.71 20.41
CA ALA A 97 -0.11 -2.72 19.61
C ALA A 97 1.17 -3.29 19.00
N THR A 98 1.91 -4.10 19.77
CA THR A 98 3.14 -4.77 19.31
C THR A 98 2.84 -5.78 18.21
N THR A 99 1.82 -6.62 18.39
CA THR A 99 1.37 -7.60 17.38
C THR A 99 0.92 -6.90 16.11
N ALA A 100 0.04 -5.90 16.22
CA ALA A 100 -0.46 -5.13 15.08
C ALA A 100 0.67 -4.45 14.30
N THR A 101 1.67 -3.89 15.00
CA THR A 101 2.84 -3.27 14.36
C THR A 101 3.69 -4.30 13.62
N THR A 102 3.90 -5.48 14.22
CA THR A 102 4.65 -6.57 13.61
C THR A 102 3.98 -7.07 12.34
N GLU A 103 2.67 -7.33 12.41
CA GLU A 103 1.88 -7.78 11.26
C GLU A 103 1.83 -6.71 10.16
N ALA A 104 1.63 -5.44 10.51
CA ALA A 104 1.63 -4.35 9.54
C ALA A 104 2.95 -4.23 8.77
N ARG A 105 4.09 -4.49 9.42
CA ARG A 105 5.42 -4.50 8.80
C ARG A 105 5.67 -5.72 7.93
N GLN A 106 5.03 -6.84 8.22
CA GLN A 106 5.16 -8.10 7.48
C GLN A 106 4.17 -8.21 6.33
N ARG A 107 3.30 -7.21 6.13
CA ARG A 107 2.37 -7.23 5.01
C ARG A 107 3.14 -7.22 3.70
N PRO A 108 2.88 -8.19 2.80
CA PRO A 108 3.46 -8.19 1.47
C PRO A 108 3.18 -6.85 0.78
N ASP A 109 4.16 -6.35 0.04
CA ASP A 109 3.96 -5.16 -0.79
C ASP A 109 2.80 -5.45 -1.78
N ALA A 110 2.00 -4.43 -2.07
CA ALA A 110 0.95 -4.50 -3.09
C ALA A 110 1.53 -4.96 -4.43
N TRP A 111 2.78 -4.57 -4.74
CA TRP A 111 3.49 -5.01 -5.94
C TRP A 111 3.86 -6.50 -5.92
N GLU A 112 4.32 -7.01 -4.78
CA GLU A 112 4.66 -8.43 -4.60
C GLU A 112 3.40 -9.31 -4.65
N THR A 113 2.29 -8.81 -4.08
CA THR A 113 0.98 -9.48 -4.15
C THR A 113 0.46 -9.48 -5.60
N ALA A 114 0.58 -8.37 -6.31
CA ALA A 114 0.21 -8.27 -7.72
C ALA A 114 1.08 -9.18 -8.61
N ASP A 115 2.38 -9.31 -8.31
CA ASP A 115 3.28 -10.30 -8.92
C ASP A 115 2.77 -11.72 -8.72
N ALA A 116 2.49 -12.10 -7.47
CA ALA A 116 2.02 -13.45 -7.14
C ALA A 116 0.66 -13.78 -7.79
N VAL A 117 -0.29 -12.84 -7.80
CA VAL A 117 -1.60 -13.01 -8.45
C VAL A 117 -1.46 -13.15 -9.97
N LEU A 118 -0.57 -12.37 -10.58
CA LEU A 118 -0.30 -12.46 -12.01
C LEU A 118 0.35 -13.80 -12.38
N GLU A 119 1.32 -14.28 -11.59
CA GLU A 119 1.93 -15.59 -11.79
C GLU A 119 0.92 -16.73 -11.64
N LEU A 120 0.03 -16.66 -10.64
CA LEU A 120 -1.08 -17.60 -10.49
C LEU A 120 -2.02 -17.56 -11.70
N GLY A 121 -2.39 -16.36 -12.17
CA GLY A 121 -3.22 -16.17 -13.36
C GLY A 121 -2.59 -16.76 -14.62
N ILE A 122 -1.28 -16.61 -14.78
CA ILE A 122 -0.51 -17.24 -15.85
C ILE A 122 -0.53 -18.77 -15.72
N GLY A 123 -0.36 -19.31 -14.51
CA GLY A 123 -0.44 -20.75 -14.25
C GLY A 123 -1.81 -21.33 -14.61
N ILE A 124 -2.89 -20.69 -14.16
CA ILE A 124 -4.28 -21.08 -14.46
C ILE A 124 -4.55 -20.96 -15.98
N ALA A 125 -4.09 -19.88 -16.62
CA ALA A 125 -4.22 -19.73 -18.06
C ALA A 125 -3.46 -20.82 -18.82
N GLY A 126 -2.29 -21.26 -18.32
CA GLY A 126 -1.55 -22.40 -18.88
C GLY A 126 -2.30 -23.73 -18.75
N VAL A 127 -2.93 -23.99 -17.60
CA VAL A 127 -3.71 -25.23 -17.36
C VAL A 127 -4.99 -25.24 -18.19
N LEU A 128 -5.73 -24.13 -18.25
CA LEU A 128 -7.02 -24.06 -18.96
C LEU A 128 -6.87 -23.80 -20.47
N GLY A 129 -5.84 -23.06 -20.88
CA GLY A 129 -5.59 -22.66 -22.26
C GLY A 129 -4.52 -23.49 -22.99
N GLY A 130 -3.91 -24.46 -22.32
CA GLY A 130 -2.85 -25.30 -22.88
C GLY A 130 -1.66 -24.48 -23.43
N ALA A 131 -1.15 -24.87 -24.60
CA ALA A 131 0.04 -24.25 -25.20
C ALA A 131 -0.13 -22.73 -25.50
N TRP A 132 -1.36 -22.28 -25.76
CA TRP A 132 -1.65 -20.87 -26.04
C TRP A 132 -1.64 -20.00 -24.77
N GLY A 133 -2.15 -20.52 -23.66
CA GLY A 133 -2.12 -19.85 -22.36
C GLY A 133 -0.69 -19.65 -21.83
N LEU A 134 0.17 -20.67 -22.00
CA LEU A 134 1.59 -20.59 -21.65
C LEU A 134 2.34 -19.53 -22.48
N ARG A 135 2.04 -19.39 -23.78
CA ARG A 135 2.68 -18.39 -24.65
C ARG A 135 2.31 -16.96 -24.26
N ILE A 136 1.03 -16.70 -23.97
CA ILE A 136 0.57 -15.38 -23.52
C ILE A 136 1.20 -15.04 -22.16
N GLY A 137 1.23 -16.01 -21.24
CA GLY A 137 1.87 -15.83 -19.94
C GLY A 137 3.36 -15.50 -20.02
N GLN A 138 4.10 -16.20 -20.89
CA GLN A 138 5.51 -15.87 -21.14
C GLN A 138 5.70 -14.49 -21.75
N LEU A 139 4.78 -14.04 -22.63
CA LEU A 139 4.84 -12.71 -23.23
C LEU A 139 4.60 -11.62 -22.20
N LEU A 140 3.59 -11.79 -21.33
CA LEU A 140 3.29 -10.86 -20.23
C LEU A 140 4.44 -10.79 -19.22
N ARG A 141 5.01 -11.93 -18.84
CA ARG A 141 6.18 -11.97 -17.94
C ARG A 141 7.39 -11.24 -18.53
N ARG A 142 7.71 -11.50 -19.80
CA ARG A 142 8.80 -10.80 -20.52
C ARG A 142 8.52 -9.30 -20.65
N ALA A 143 7.27 -8.90 -20.86
CA ALA A 143 6.90 -7.49 -20.93
C ALA A 143 7.13 -6.80 -19.58
N ARG A 144 6.74 -7.44 -18.47
CA ARG A 144 6.96 -6.94 -17.11
C ARG A 144 8.45 -6.83 -16.77
N GLU A 145 9.24 -7.86 -17.04
CA GLU A 145 10.69 -7.86 -16.83
C GLU A 145 11.36 -6.72 -17.61
N LYS A 146 10.94 -6.48 -18.86
CA LYS A 146 11.42 -5.36 -19.68
C LYS A 146 10.99 -4.00 -19.13
N SER A 147 9.77 -3.87 -18.60
CA SER A 147 9.29 -2.63 -17.99
C SER A 147 10.12 -2.27 -16.75
N ARG A 148 10.36 -3.24 -15.87
CA ARG A 148 11.19 -3.06 -14.67
C ARG A 148 12.62 -2.66 -15.01
N ALA A 149 13.23 -3.32 -15.99
CA ALA A 149 14.56 -2.94 -16.46
C ALA A 149 14.59 -1.51 -17.04
N LEU A 150 13.52 -1.07 -17.71
CA LEU A 150 13.40 0.29 -18.21
C LEU A 150 13.29 1.32 -17.07
N GLU A 151 12.51 1.04 -16.03
CA GLU A 151 12.40 1.87 -14.82
C GLU A 151 13.76 2.03 -14.14
N GLU A 152 14.49 0.93 -13.94
CA GLU A 152 15.83 0.94 -13.34
C GLU A 152 16.82 1.78 -14.16
N ILE A 153 16.76 1.68 -15.49
CA ILE A 153 17.57 2.51 -16.39
C ILE A 153 17.19 4.00 -16.27
N VAL A 154 15.90 4.34 -16.23
CA VAL A 154 15.45 5.74 -16.10
C VAL A 154 15.89 6.32 -14.75
N ALA A 155 15.68 5.60 -13.66
CA ALA A 155 16.10 6.01 -12.33
C ALA A 155 17.63 6.20 -12.23
N GLY A 156 18.40 5.26 -12.78
CA GLY A 156 19.86 5.36 -12.85
C GLY A 156 20.33 6.56 -13.68
N ASN A 157 19.66 6.86 -14.80
CA ASN A 157 19.96 8.02 -15.64
C ASN A 157 19.65 9.35 -14.93
N GLU A 158 18.56 9.42 -14.17
CA GLU A 158 18.25 10.61 -13.37
C GLU A 158 19.27 10.81 -12.24
N LEU A 159 19.68 9.73 -11.56
CA LEU A 159 20.75 9.79 -10.56
C LEU A 159 22.08 10.27 -11.17
N PHE A 160 22.46 9.72 -12.32
CA PHE A 160 23.68 10.10 -13.04
C PHE A 160 23.69 11.60 -13.37
N LYS A 161 22.58 12.15 -13.89
CA LYS A 161 22.47 13.58 -14.21
C LYS A 161 22.56 14.48 -12.97
N ARG A 162 21.99 14.05 -11.85
CA ARG A 162 22.11 14.78 -10.56
C ARG A 162 23.57 14.82 -10.08
N GLN A 163 24.29 13.72 -10.21
CA GLN A 163 25.69 13.61 -9.75
C GLN A 163 26.68 14.24 -10.73
N ASN A 164 26.36 14.30 -12.03
CA ASN A 164 27.26 14.72 -13.09
C ASN A 164 26.64 15.85 -13.93
N ALA A 165 26.35 16.99 -13.29
CA ALA A 165 25.71 18.14 -13.93
C ALA A 165 26.44 18.59 -15.21
N ALA A 166 27.78 18.61 -15.19
CA ALA A 166 28.61 18.99 -16.34
C ALA A 166 28.47 18.05 -17.56
N ALA A 167 28.09 16.78 -17.36
CA ALA A 167 27.92 15.79 -18.43
C ALA A 167 26.48 15.72 -18.96
N THR A 168 25.55 16.49 -18.38
CA THR A 168 24.11 16.39 -18.69
C THR A 168 23.78 16.76 -20.13
N GLU A 169 24.44 17.77 -20.71
CA GLU A 169 24.17 18.17 -22.09
C GLU A 169 24.70 17.16 -23.12
N ALA A 170 25.89 16.58 -22.89
CA ALA A 170 26.41 15.48 -23.70
C ALA A 170 25.50 14.25 -23.63
N PHE A 171 24.96 13.96 -22.43
CA PHE A 171 24.01 12.88 -22.23
C PHE A 171 22.67 13.11 -22.96
N LYS A 172 22.13 14.33 -22.94
CA LYS A 172 20.93 14.70 -23.72
C LYS A 172 21.16 14.55 -25.23
N GLN A 173 22.32 14.97 -25.73
CA GLN A 173 22.68 14.79 -27.14
C GLN A 173 22.75 13.31 -27.52
N ALA A 174 23.34 12.46 -26.67
CA ALA A 174 23.36 11.01 -26.90
C ALA A 174 21.94 10.39 -26.93
N GLN A 175 21.01 10.91 -26.12
CA GLN A 175 19.61 10.47 -26.13
C GLN A 175 18.79 10.97 -27.32
N ALA A 176 19.27 11.97 -28.08
CA ALA A 176 18.55 12.50 -29.23
C ALA A 176 18.29 11.45 -30.32
N GLY A 177 19.16 10.43 -30.42
CA GLY A 177 19.01 9.30 -31.34
C GLY A 177 17.93 8.27 -30.97
N GLN A 178 17.28 8.41 -29.81
CA GLN A 178 16.20 7.51 -29.41
C GLN A 178 14.94 7.71 -30.25
N SER A 179 14.21 6.62 -30.51
CA SER A 179 12.95 6.67 -31.23
C SER A 179 11.90 7.52 -30.48
N ALA A 180 10.96 8.11 -31.22
CA ALA A 180 9.88 8.89 -30.61
C ALA A 180 9.04 8.05 -29.62
N ALA A 181 8.82 6.77 -29.91
CA ALA A 181 8.13 5.85 -29.02
C ALA A 181 8.91 5.61 -27.71
N THR A 182 10.23 5.39 -27.80
CA THR A 182 11.10 5.23 -26.62
C THR A 182 11.11 6.49 -25.75
N ARG A 183 11.21 7.67 -26.35
CA ARG A 183 11.18 8.95 -25.61
C ARG A 183 9.86 9.16 -24.87
N ARG A 184 8.74 8.79 -25.49
CA ARG A 184 7.43 8.85 -24.85
C ARG A 184 7.35 7.91 -23.64
N LEU A 185 7.74 6.66 -23.79
CA LEU A 185 7.74 5.69 -22.68
C LEU A 185 8.64 6.14 -21.53
N VAL A 186 9.84 6.65 -21.84
CA VAL A 186 10.76 7.19 -20.83
C VAL A 186 10.17 8.43 -20.13
N ALA A 187 9.44 9.29 -20.84
CA ALA A 187 8.80 10.46 -20.26
C ALA A 187 7.62 10.10 -19.34
N GLU A 188 6.86 9.06 -19.68
CA GLU A 188 5.75 8.53 -18.85
C GLU A 188 6.27 7.86 -17.55
N LEU A 189 7.53 7.41 -17.52
CA LEU A 189 8.15 6.74 -16.37
C LEU A 189 8.99 7.66 -15.45
N LYS A 190 9.20 8.92 -15.83
CA LYS A 190 9.90 9.92 -14.99
C LYS A 190 8.96 10.59 -14.01
#